data_AF-A0A497NX78-F1
#
_entry.id   AF-A0A497NX78-F1
#
_cell.length_a   1.000
_cell.length_b   1.000
_cell.length_c   1.000
_cell.angle_alpha   90.00
_cell.angle_beta   90.00
_cell.angle_gamma   90.00
#
_symmetry.space_group_name_H-M   'P 1'
#
loop_
_entity.id
_entity.type
_entity.pdbx_description
1 polymer ?
#
loop_
_entity_poly.entity_id
_entity_poly.type
_entity_poly.pdbx_seq_one_letter_code
_entity_poly.pdbx_strand_id
1 'polypeptide(L)'
;ISMEYANPTPWNTPREDSEKGIWKRLEKLAKKVSVDWNHVICSFHCPPYDTRLDLAPRLDRNLKPVTVMGQLVMDHVGSKSVRKFMEKYQPLIGLHGHIHESFASDNIGNTVVVNPGSEYMSGVLRGFIIDITPEGGLERYWKVEG
;
A
#
# COMPACT_ATOMS: atom_id res chain seq x y z
N ILE A 1 -12.80 5.66 0.39
CA ILE A 1 -12.14 6.63 1.32
C ILE A 1 -10.65 6.73 0.99
N SER A 2 -10.01 7.87 1.26
CA SER A 2 -8.60 8.07 0.88
C SER A 2 -7.76 8.69 2.00
N MET A 3 -6.46 8.36 2.04
CA MET A 3 -5.51 8.80 3.06
C MET A 3 -4.12 8.96 2.44
N GLU A 4 -3.54 10.15 2.56
CA GLU A 4 -2.35 10.58 1.85
C GLU A 4 -1.04 10.45 2.64
N TYR A 5 -1.11 10.11 3.93
CA TYR A 5 0.05 10.03 4.81
C TYR A 5 0.77 8.68 4.73
N ALA A 6 2.07 8.69 4.99
CA ALA A 6 2.90 7.51 5.16
C ALA A 6 3.52 7.45 6.56
N ASN A 7 3.98 6.26 6.97
CA ASN A 7 4.85 6.12 8.14
C ASN A 7 6.20 6.79 7.88
N PRO A 8 6.98 7.11 8.93
CA PRO A 8 8.21 7.86 8.75
C PRO A 8 9.18 7.14 7.81
N THR A 9 9.78 7.90 6.90
CA THR A 9 10.75 7.38 5.94
C THR A 9 12.16 7.86 6.29
N PRO A 10 13.22 7.23 5.74
CA PRO A 10 14.58 7.71 5.91
C PRO A 10 14.85 9.11 5.34
N TRP A 11 13.95 9.64 4.50
CA TRP A 11 14.13 10.90 3.78
C TRP A 11 13.37 12.08 4.40
N ASN A 12 12.58 11.86 5.46
CA ASN A 12 11.79 12.89 6.12
C ASN A 12 10.94 13.71 5.13
N THR A 13 10.11 12.99 4.37
CA THR A 13 9.28 13.57 3.31
C THR A 13 8.04 14.29 3.87
N PRO A 14 7.40 15.19 3.09
CA PRO A 14 6.14 15.78 3.48
C PRO A 14 5.05 14.71 3.69
N ARG A 15 4.15 14.96 4.65
CA ARG A 15 2.99 14.10 4.97
C ARG A 15 3.38 12.72 5.52
N GLU A 16 4.41 12.69 6.35
CA GLU A 16 4.69 11.57 7.24
C GLU A 16 4.04 11.78 8.62
N ASP A 17 3.62 10.69 9.24
CA ASP A 17 3.13 10.70 10.62
C ASP A 17 3.53 9.40 11.32
N SER A 18 3.61 9.44 12.65
CA SER A 18 3.77 8.24 13.45
C SER A 18 2.63 7.24 13.19
N GLU A 19 2.87 5.95 13.41
CA GLU A 19 1.82 4.92 13.35
C GLU A 19 0.59 5.29 14.19
N LYS A 20 0.79 5.87 15.38
CA LYS A 20 -0.31 6.36 16.21
C LYS A 20 -1.12 7.48 15.54
N GLY A 21 -0.45 8.39 14.83
CA GLY A 21 -1.10 9.48 14.10
C GLY A 21 -1.83 8.97 12.85
N ILE A 22 -1.20 8.09 12.07
CA ILE A 22 -1.84 7.39 10.95
C ILE A 22 -3.11 6.68 11.41
N TRP A 23 -3.03 5.89 12.49
CA TRP A 23 -4.19 5.20 13.05
C TRP A 23 -5.33 6.16 13.42
N LYS A 24 -5.04 7.30 14.05
CA LYS A 24 -6.06 8.31 14.38
C LYS A 24 -6.74 8.87 13.14
N ARG A 25 -5.99 9.13 12.07
CA ARG A 25 -6.53 9.63 10.79
C ARG A 25 -7.42 8.58 10.14
N LEU A 26 -6.94 7.33 10.10
CA LEU A 26 -7.68 6.18 9.57
C LEU A 26 -8.99 5.96 10.33
N GLU A 27 -8.98 5.96 11.66
CA GLU A 27 -10.21 5.83 12.47
C GLU A 27 -11.19 7.00 12.23
N LYS A 28 -10.68 8.22 12.00
CA LYS A 28 -11.52 9.37 11.64
C LYS A 28 -12.18 9.20 10.26
N LEU A 29 -11.47 8.61 9.30
CA LEU A 29 -12.02 8.28 7.98
C LEU A 29 -13.05 7.14 8.07
N ALA A 30 -12.78 6.12 8.88
CA ALA A 30 -13.71 4.99 9.08
C ALA A 30 -15.08 5.44 9.60
N LYS A 31 -15.13 6.45 10.47
CA LYS A 31 -16.39 7.02 10.96
C LYS A 31 -17.27 7.65 9.87
N LYS A 32 -16.72 7.91 8.68
CA LYS A 32 -17.48 8.44 7.54
C LYS A 32 -18.11 7.34 6.67
N VAL A 33 -17.77 6.08 6.91
CA VAL A 33 -18.32 4.95 6.18
C VAL A 33 -19.68 4.59 6.78
N SER A 34 -20.71 4.57 5.93
CA SER A 34 -22.10 4.25 6.30
C SER A 34 -22.65 3.03 5.55
N VAL A 35 -21.78 2.32 4.83
CA VAL A 35 -22.09 1.10 4.06
C VAL A 35 -21.25 -0.05 4.57
N ASP A 36 -21.57 -1.27 4.14
CA ASP A 36 -20.76 -2.44 4.48
C ASP A 36 -19.34 -2.30 3.89
N TRP A 37 -18.35 -2.77 4.63
CA TRP A 37 -16.95 -2.56 4.28
C TRP A 37 -16.54 -3.27 2.99
N ASN A 38 -17.15 -4.41 2.68
CA ASN A 38 -16.99 -5.09 1.40
C ASN A 38 -17.56 -4.30 0.20
N HIS A 39 -18.10 -3.09 0.39
CA HIS A 39 -18.43 -2.13 -0.66
C HIS A 39 -17.55 -0.87 -0.63
N VAL A 40 -16.50 -0.86 0.20
CA VAL A 40 -15.62 0.30 0.37
C VAL A 40 -14.30 0.09 -0.35
N ILE A 41 -13.98 0.99 -1.26
CA ILE A 41 -12.64 1.11 -1.85
C ILE A 41 -11.79 2.04 -0.97
N CYS A 42 -10.63 1.55 -0.54
CA CYS A 42 -9.66 2.34 0.23
C CYS A 42 -8.49 2.73 -0.67
N SER A 43 -8.22 4.03 -0.82
CA SER A 43 -7.07 4.55 -1.56
C SER A 43 -6.08 5.19 -0.59
N PHE A 44 -5.11 4.41 -0.12
CA PHE A 44 -4.18 4.82 0.93
C PHE A 44 -2.76 4.85 0.37
N HIS A 45 -2.08 5.99 0.51
CA HIS A 45 -0.77 6.19 -0.09
C HIS A 45 0.24 5.11 0.31
N CYS A 46 0.43 4.90 1.62
CA CYS A 46 1.33 3.87 2.12
C CYS A 46 0.70 2.46 2.07
N PRO A 47 1.46 1.43 1.63
CA PRO A 47 0.99 0.06 1.61
C PRO A 47 0.94 -0.55 3.02
N PRO A 48 0.15 -1.61 3.23
CA PRO A 48 0.12 -2.35 4.47
C PRO A 48 1.46 -3.06 4.73
N TYR A 49 1.94 -2.96 5.96
CA TYR A 49 3.13 -3.68 6.42
C TYR A 49 3.01 -5.20 6.22
N ASP A 50 4.15 -5.83 5.92
CA ASP A 50 4.30 -7.29 5.80
C ASP A 50 3.44 -7.86 4.67
N THR A 51 3.54 -7.25 3.49
CA THR A 51 2.91 -7.71 2.27
C THR A 51 3.89 -7.66 1.10
N ARG A 52 3.51 -8.19 -0.06
CA ARG A 52 4.32 -8.02 -1.27
C ARG A 52 4.37 -6.57 -1.78
N LEU A 53 3.54 -5.67 -1.24
CA LEU A 53 3.40 -4.30 -1.70
C LEU A 53 4.40 -3.33 -1.05
N ASP A 54 5.10 -3.76 0.00
CA ASP A 54 5.92 -2.89 0.84
C ASP A 54 7.39 -3.30 0.95
N LEU A 55 7.88 -4.06 -0.04
CA LEU A 55 9.28 -4.43 -0.13
C LEU A 55 10.11 -3.30 -0.76
N ALA A 56 11.09 -2.81 -0.03
CA ALA A 56 12.09 -1.86 -0.51
C ALA A 56 13.51 -2.32 -0.10
N PRO A 57 14.57 -1.87 -0.80
CA PRO A 57 15.94 -2.17 -0.40
C PRO A 57 16.22 -1.66 1.01
N ARG A 58 16.74 -2.54 1.88
CA ARG A 58 17.25 -2.18 3.19
C ARG A 58 18.37 -1.16 3.02
N LEU A 59 18.30 -0.08 3.79
CA LEU A 59 19.34 0.95 3.80
C LEU A 59 20.25 0.81 5.02
N ASP A 60 21.53 1.09 4.84
CA ASP A 60 22.49 1.24 5.93
C ASP A 60 22.37 2.63 6.60
N ARG A 61 23.23 2.90 7.59
CA ARG A 61 23.25 4.18 8.33
C ARG A 61 23.59 5.39 7.44
N ASN A 62 24.16 5.16 6.27
CA ASN A 62 24.50 6.18 5.28
C ASN A 62 23.48 6.26 4.14
N LEU A 63 22.30 5.64 4.30
CA LEU A 63 21.23 5.57 3.31
C LEU A 63 21.62 4.86 2.01
N LYS A 64 22.56 3.91 2.08
CA LYS A 64 22.96 3.08 0.94
C LYS A 64 22.26 1.72 0.97
N PRO A 65 21.82 1.18 -0.18
CA PRO A 65 21.28 -0.17 -0.25
C PRO A 65 22.27 -1.21 0.27
N VAL A 66 21.78 -2.11 1.10
CA VAL A 66 22.54 -3.23 1.66
C VAL A 66 22.50 -4.41 0.68
N THR A 67 23.66 -4.97 0.37
CA THR A 67 23.82 -6.11 -0.54
C THR A 67 24.51 -7.26 0.17
N VAL A 68 24.01 -8.48 0.02
CA VAL A 68 24.63 -9.72 0.52
C VAL A 68 24.81 -10.67 -0.65
N MET A 69 26.03 -11.17 -0.86
CA MET A 69 26.38 -12.05 -1.99
C MET A 69 25.95 -11.48 -3.37
N GLY A 70 26.02 -10.17 -3.54
CA GLY A 70 25.64 -9.49 -4.79
C GLY A 70 24.14 -9.25 -4.98
N GLN A 71 23.29 -9.66 -4.04
CA GLN A 71 21.83 -9.45 -4.08
C GLN A 71 21.40 -8.36 -3.10
N LEU A 72 20.42 -7.53 -3.50
CA LEU A 72 19.82 -6.54 -2.61
C LEU A 72 19.09 -7.25 -1.46
N VAL A 73 19.31 -6.76 -0.25
CA VAL A 73 18.52 -7.17 0.91
C VAL A 73 17.25 -6.33 0.93
N MET A 74 16.10 -6.97 0.88
CA MET A 74 14.80 -6.30 0.92
C MET A 74 14.22 -6.33 2.33
N ASP A 75 13.49 -5.28 2.71
CA ASP A 75 12.74 -5.16 3.96
C ASP A 75 11.31 -4.68 3.72
N HIS A 76 10.42 -5.06 4.63
CA HIS A 76 9.08 -4.50 4.75
C HIS A 76 9.13 -3.11 5.38
N VAL A 77 8.66 -2.11 4.65
CA VAL A 77 8.70 -0.69 5.06
C VAL A 77 7.31 -0.03 5.12
N GLY A 78 6.24 -0.80 4.92
CA GLY A 78 4.87 -0.32 4.92
C GLY A 78 4.34 0.05 6.31
N SER A 79 3.10 0.52 6.35
CA SER A 79 2.49 0.98 7.59
C SER A 79 1.77 -0.15 8.33
N LYS A 80 2.11 -0.31 9.61
CA LYS A 80 1.45 -1.27 10.52
C LYS A 80 0.00 -0.87 10.81
N SER A 81 -0.29 0.42 10.85
CA SER A 81 -1.64 0.96 11.03
C SER A 81 -2.50 0.74 9.80
N VAL A 82 -1.93 0.85 8.59
CA VAL A 82 -2.63 0.49 7.36
C VAL A 82 -2.94 -1.01 7.35
N ARG A 83 -1.97 -1.87 7.68
CA ARG A 83 -2.19 -3.33 7.84
C ARG A 83 -3.33 -3.62 8.82
N LYS A 84 -3.24 -3.07 10.04
CA LYS A 84 -4.27 -3.21 11.08
C LYS A 84 -5.65 -2.72 10.62
N PHE A 85 -5.70 -1.65 9.84
CA PHE A 85 -6.95 -1.12 9.30
C PHE A 85 -7.59 -2.11 8.33
N MET A 86 -6.80 -2.66 7.40
CA MET A 86 -7.30 -3.66 6.45
C MET A 86 -7.80 -4.90 7.18
N GLU A 87 -7.07 -5.41 8.19
CA GLU A 87 -7.49 -6.54 9.01
C GLU A 87 -8.79 -6.27 9.79
N LYS A 88 -8.93 -5.06 10.38
CA LYS A 88 -10.09 -4.71 11.20
C LYS A 88 -11.36 -4.50 10.39
N TYR A 89 -11.24 -3.78 9.28
CA TYR A 89 -12.39 -3.29 8.53
C TYR A 89 -12.73 -4.13 7.31
N GLN A 90 -11.76 -4.86 6.76
CA GLN A 90 -11.95 -5.75 5.60
C GLN A 90 -12.67 -5.05 4.42
N PRO A 91 -12.09 -3.94 3.88
CA PRO A 91 -12.67 -3.26 2.73
C PRO A 91 -12.69 -4.14 1.47
N LEU A 92 -13.45 -3.75 0.45
CA LEU A 92 -13.48 -4.43 -0.86
C LEU A 92 -12.08 -4.60 -1.46
N ILE A 93 -11.33 -3.50 -1.50
CA ILE A 93 -9.97 -3.47 -2.04
C ILE A 93 -9.18 -2.27 -1.46
N GLY A 94 -7.88 -2.49 -1.23
CA GLY A 94 -6.91 -1.46 -0.90
C GLY A 94 -6.04 -1.09 -2.10
N LEU A 95 -6.05 0.19 -2.48
CA LEU A 95 -5.23 0.76 -3.55
C LEU A 95 -4.09 1.56 -2.91
N HIS A 96 -2.86 1.19 -3.23
CA HIS A 96 -1.66 1.71 -2.59
C HIS A 96 -0.64 2.24 -3.60
N GLY A 97 0.37 2.95 -3.08
CA GLY A 97 1.52 3.42 -3.83
C GLY A 97 2.74 3.48 -2.91
N HIS A 98 3.45 4.61 -2.93
CA HIS A 98 4.58 4.96 -2.04
C HIS A 98 5.86 4.12 -2.22
N ILE A 99 5.75 2.78 -2.27
CA ILE A 99 6.89 1.88 -2.46
C ILE A 99 6.99 1.52 -3.94
N HIS A 100 7.87 2.22 -4.66
CA HIS A 100 7.98 2.17 -6.12
C HIS A 100 8.51 0.82 -6.61
N GLU A 101 9.35 0.17 -5.82
CA GLU A 101 9.99 -1.12 -6.10
C GLU A 101 8.99 -2.27 -6.07
N SER A 102 7.82 -2.07 -5.45
CA SER A 102 6.82 -3.11 -5.21
C SER A 102 5.65 -3.03 -6.18
N PHE A 103 5.81 -3.59 -7.39
CA PHE A 103 4.69 -3.86 -8.29
C PHE A 103 4.01 -5.18 -7.91
N ALA A 104 3.01 -5.13 -7.04
CA ALA A 104 2.45 -6.34 -6.41
C ALA A 104 0.97 -6.24 -6.05
N SER A 105 0.38 -7.41 -5.85
CA SER A 105 -0.91 -7.59 -5.20
C SER A 105 -0.78 -8.63 -4.09
N ASP A 106 -1.62 -8.51 -3.06
CA ASP A 106 -1.68 -9.46 -1.95
C ASP A 106 -3.09 -9.53 -1.34
N ASN A 107 -3.29 -10.42 -0.38
CA ASN A 107 -4.52 -10.53 0.39
C ASN A 107 -4.27 -10.32 1.89
N ILE A 108 -5.11 -9.52 2.53
CA ILE A 108 -5.17 -9.38 3.99
C ILE A 108 -6.56 -9.82 4.44
N GLY A 109 -6.66 -11.07 4.92
CA GLY A 109 -7.97 -11.71 5.07
C GLY A 109 -8.65 -11.84 3.70
N ASN A 110 -9.86 -11.29 3.57
CA ASN A 110 -10.63 -11.27 2.34
C ASN A 110 -10.40 -10.01 1.48
N THR A 111 -9.62 -9.04 1.97
CA THR A 111 -9.33 -7.80 1.25
C THR A 111 -8.14 -7.99 0.32
N VAL A 112 -8.37 -7.78 -0.98
CA VAL A 112 -7.30 -7.63 -1.96
C VAL A 112 -6.61 -6.28 -1.74
N VAL A 113 -5.29 -6.25 -1.79
CA VAL A 113 -4.50 -5.01 -1.81
C VAL A 113 -3.59 -4.98 -3.02
N VAL A 114 -3.45 -3.83 -3.66
CA VAL A 114 -2.59 -3.65 -4.85
C VAL A 114 -1.70 -2.41 -4.73
N ASN A 115 -0.48 -2.51 -5.27
CA ASN A 115 0.46 -1.41 -5.48
C ASN A 115 1.03 -1.54 -6.91
N PRO A 116 0.80 -0.56 -7.81
CA PRO A 116 1.35 -0.60 -9.17
C PRO A 116 2.88 -0.45 -9.21
N GLY A 117 3.51 -0.01 -8.12
CA GLY A 117 4.92 0.38 -8.14
C GLY A 117 5.16 1.56 -9.08
N SER A 118 6.43 1.82 -9.39
CA SER A 118 6.83 2.82 -10.39
C SER A 118 8.19 2.48 -10.97
N GLU A 119 8.29 2.48 -12.29
CA GLU A 119 9.54 2.38 -13.04
C GLU A 119 9.73 3.61 -13.95
N TYR A 120 9.48 4.79 -13.39
CA TYR A 120 9.53 6.04 -14.14
C TYR A 120 10.90 6.32 -14.79
N MET A 121 11.99 5.82 -14.21
CA MET A 121 13.35 5.99 -14.74
C MET A 121 13.58 5.26 -16.07
N SER A 122 12.89 4.14 -16.29
CA SER A 122 12.95 3.38 -17.55
C SER A 122 11.82 3.73 -18.52
N GLY A 123 10.93 4.65 -18.13
CA GLY A 123 9.78 5.06 -18.95
C GLY A 123 8.67 4.02 -19.05
N VAL A 124 8.69 2.99 -18.19
CA VAL A 124 7.71 1.90 -18.18
C VAL A 124 6.49 2.30 -17.36
N LEU A 125 5.31 2.24 -17.96
CA LEU A 125 4.04 2.37 -17.28
C LEU A 125 3.72 1.07 -16.56
N ARG A 126 3.34 1.16 -15.28
CA ARG A 126 2.75 0.04 -14.52
C ARG A 126 1.41 0.44 -13.96
N GLY A 127 0.48 -0.50 -13.91
CA GLY A 127 -0.87 -0.25 -13.42
C GLY A 127 -1.60 -1.52 -13.04
N PHE A 128 -2.81 -1.32 -12.53
CA PHE A 128 -3.81 -2.36 -12.33
C PHE A 128 -5.10 -1.94 -13.01
N ILE A 129 -5.73 -2.86 -13.73
CA ILE A 129 -7.13 -2.73 -14.12
C ILE A 129 -7.95 -3.51 -13.11
N ILE A 130 -9.06 -2.92 -12.66
CA ILE A 130 -9.94 -3.46 -11.61
C ILE A 130 -11.37 -3.38 -12.13
N ASP A 131 -12.01 -4.54 -12.25
CA ASP A 131 -13.41 -4.66 -12.64
C ASP A 131 -14.28 -4.83 -11.40
N ILE A 132 -15.31 -3.99 -11.30
CA ILE A 132 -16.29 -3.98 -10.20
C ILE A 132 -17.66 -4.32 -10.79
N THR A 133 -18.37 -5.26 -10.16
CA THR A 133 -19.71 -5.66 -10.61
C THR A 133 -20.74 -4.57 -10.33
N PRO A 134 -21.90 -4.55 -11.02
CA PRO A 134 -22.99 -3.62 -10.72
C PRO A 134 -23.48 -3.67 -9.27
N GLU A 135 -23.35 -4.82 -8.61
CA GLU A 135 -23.71 -5.04 -7.20
C GLU A 135 -22.63 -4.56 -6.22
N GLY A 136 -21.52 -4.03 -6.73
CA GLY A 136 -20.41 -3.47 -5.97
C GLY A 136 -19.40 -4.51 -5.46
N GLY A 137 -19.35 -5.69 -6.06
CA GLY A 137 -18.34 -6.71 -5.78
C GLY A 137 -17.09 -6.56 -6.64
N LEU A 138 -15.96 -7.12 -6.19
CA LEU A 138 -14.71 -7.15 -6.95
C LEU A 138 -14.76 -8.36 -7.89
N GLU A 139 -14.83 -8.11 -9.20
CA GLU A 139 -14.91 -9.19 -10.18
C GLU A 139 -13.52 -9.69 -10.54
N ARG A 140 -12.64 -8.78 -10.95
CA ARG A 140 -11.30 -9.08 -11.44
C ARG A 140 -10.33 -7.95 -11.14
N TYR A 141 -9.06 -8.29 -11.04
CA TYR A 141 -7.97 -7.33 -11.08
C TYR A 141 -6.77 -7.96 -11.75
N TRP A 142 -6.03 -7.20 -12.56
CA TRP A 142 -4.79 -7.69 -13.17
C TRP A 142 -3.78 -6.58 -13.39
N LYS A 143 -2.52 -6.98 -13.40
CA LYS A 143 -1.37 -6.13 -13.70
C LYS A 143 -1.37 -5.75 -15.17
N VAL A 144 -1.04 -4.50 -15.45
CA VAL A 144 -0.75 -4.00 -16.80
C VAL A 144 0.60 -3.30 -16.78
N GLU A 145 1.38 -3.49 -17.83
CA GLU A 145 2.67 -2.82 -18.05
C GLU A 145 2.86 -2.50 -19.52
N GLY A 146 3.59 -1.42 -19.84
CA GLY A 146 3.82 -0.97 -21.21
C GLY A 146 4.82 0.17 -21.33
#